data_AF-A0A1B7X8H5-F1
#
_entry.id   AF-A0A1B7X8H5-F1
#
_cell.length_a   1.000
_cell.length_b   1.000
_cell.length_c   1.000
_cell.angle_alpha   90.00
_cell.angle_beta   90.00
_cell.angle_gamma   90.00
#
_symmetry.space_group_name_H-M   'P 1'
#
loop_
_entity.id
_entity.type
_entity.pdbx_description
1 polymer ?
#
loop_
_entity_poly.entity_id
_entity_poly.type
_entity_poly.pdbx_seq_one_letter_code
_entity_poly.pdbx_strand_id
1 'polypeptide(L)'
;MANVTKKDFDKIELNMWEADVKKILGDPDDDNHEDWANYVPTILIWENPDGSKVQVTFSHNQVTEKKYIEKEENLEIEKQEQ
;
A
#
# COMPACT_ATOMS: atom_id res chain seq x y z
N MET A 1 -4.95 0.28 -12.60
CA MET A 1 -3.52 -0.09 -12.52
C MET A 1 -2.77 1.18 -12.24
N ALA A 2 -2.33 1.30 -10.99
CA ALA A 2 -1.45 2.37 -10.57
C ALA A 2 -0.11 2.35 -11.34
N ASN A 3 0.60 3.47 -11.33
CA ASN A 3 1.98 3.57 -11.81
C ASN A 3 2.81 4.33 -10.78
N VAL A 4 2.79 3.83 -9.55
CA VAL A 4 3.43 4.43 -8.39
C VAL A 4 4.89 4.03 -8.37
N THR A 5 5.77 5.02 -8.44
CA THR A 5 7.21 4.77 -8.34
C THR A 5 7.68 4.80 -6.89
N LYS A 6 8.88 4.24 -6.63
CA LYS A 6 9.55 4.40 -5.33
C LYS A 6 9.70 5.87 -4.93
N LYS A 7 9.96 6.76 -5.90
CA LYS A 7 10.07 8.20 -5.69
C LYS A 7 8.74 8.83 -5.23
N ASP A 8 7.61 8.33 -5.69
CA ASP A 8 6.30 8.80 -5.24
C ASP A 8 5.98 8.29 -3.84
N PHE A 9 6.29 7.02 -3.57
CA PHE A 9 6.22 6.44 -2.23
C PHE A 9 7.07 7.19 -1.19
N ASP A 10 8.26 7.63 -1.57
CA ASP A 10 9.18 8.34 -0.66
C ASP A 10 8.66 9.72 -0.25
N LYS A 11 7.73 10.32 -1.02
CA LYS A 11 7.06 11.59 -0.67
C LYS A 11 5.99 11.42 0.41
N ILE A 12 5.52 10.20 0.68
CA ILE A 12 4.49 9.95 1.69
C ILE A 12 5.13 10.02 3.08
N GLU A 13 4.55 10.78 3.98
CA GLU A 13 5.06 10.93 5.35
C GLU A 13 4.04 10.43 6.37
N LEU A 14 4.51 10.05 7.56
CA LEU A 14 3.61 9.77 8.68
C LEU A 14 2.81 11.04 9.03
N ASN A 15 1.56 10.86 9.47
CA ASN A 15 0.58 11.91 9.74
C ASN A 15 0.13 12.73 8.51
N MET A 16 0.58 12.39 7.31
CA MET A 16 0.05 12.96 6.07
C MET A 16 -1.43 12.59 5.91
N TRP A 17 -2.24 13.50 5.37
CA TRP A 17 -3.66 13.23 5.13
C TRP A 17 -3.87 12.32 3.92
N GLU A 18 -4.85 11.42 4.00
CA GLU A 18 -5.23 10.52 2.90
C GLU A 18 -5.46 11.27 1.57
N ALA A 19 -6.11 12.44 1.62
CA ALA A 19 -6.33 13.27 0.44
C ALA A 19 -5.03 13.74 -0.21
N ASP A 20 -3.98 14.00 0.56
CA ASP A 20 -2.67 14.39 0.03
C ASP A 20 -1.91 13.19 -0.51
N VAL A 21 -2.04 12.02 0.11
CA VAL A 21 -1.53 10.75 -0.43
C VAL A 21 -2.15 10.47 -1.81
N LYS A 22 -3.47 10.60 -1.96
CA LYS A 22 -4.18 10.42 -3.23
C LYS A 22 -3.77 11.43 -4.31
N LYS A 23 -3.37 12.66 -3.95
CA LYS A 23 -2.79 13.62 -4.91
C LYS A 23 -1.42 13.17 -5.43
N ILE A 24 -0.66 12.43 -4.61
CA ILE A 24 0.70 11.97 -4.96
C ILE A 24 0.63 10.66 -5.74
N LEU A 25 -0.18 9.70 -5.28
CA LEU A 25 -0.22 8.33 -5.81
C LEU A 25 -1.35 8.08 -6.82
N GLY A 26 -2.34 8.99 -6.88
CA GLY A 26 -3.59 8.77 -7.59
C GLY A 26 -4.57 7.91 -6.79
N ASP A 27 -5.62 7.46 -7.46
CA ASP A 27 -6.63 6.58 -6.86
C ASP A 27 -6.05 5.16 -6.61
N PRO A 28 -6.39 4.54 -5.47
CA PRO A 28 -5.97 3.17 -5.17
C PRO A 28 -6.66 2.16 -6.09
N ASP A 29 -6.03 1.00 -6.30
CA ASP A 29 -6.61 -0.12 -7.02
C ASP A 29 -7.52 -0.97 -6.10
N ASP A 30 -7.24 -0.98 -4.80
CA ASP A 30 -8.01 -1.72 -3.78
C ASP A 30 -8.02 -0.98 -2.44
N ASP A 31 -9.07 -1.21 -1.65
CA ASP A 31 -9.20 -0.74 -0.27
C ASP A 31 -9.76 -1.84 0.64
N ASN A 32 -9.36 -1.83 1.91
CA ASN A 32 -9.89 -2.77 2.91
C ASN A 32 -11.09 -2.19 3.66
N HIS A 33 -11.85 -1.24 3.09
CA HIS A 33 -12.87 -0.50 3.84
C HIS A 33 -14.02 -1.44 4.27
N GLU A 34 -13.81 -2.11 5.38
CA GLU A 34 -14.76 -3.03 5.97
C GLU A 34 -15.61 -2.27 6.99
N ASP A 35 -16.85 -1.95 6.60
CA ASP A 35 -17.83 -1.11 7.31
C ASP A 35 -18.29 -1.63 8.71
N TRP A 36 -17.68 -2.69 9.26
CA TRP A 36 -18.24 -3.39 10.43
C TRP A 36 -17.65 -2.98 11.79
N ALA A 37 -16.67 -2.06 11.85
CA ALA A 37 -16.16 -1.58 13.14
C ALA A 37 -15.64 -0.14 13.12
N ASN A 38 -16.02 0.64 14.14
CA ASN A 38 -15.60 2.03 14.38
C ASN A 38 -14.08 2.24 14.56
N TYR A 39 -13.27 1.19 14.47
CA TYR A 39 -11.83 1.21 14.73
C TYR A 39 -11.04 0.32 13.75
N VAL A 40 -11.53 0.11 12.52
CA VAL A 40 -10.72 -0.53 11.48
C VAL A 40 -9.86 0.54 10.82
N PRO A 41 -8.52 0.42 10.80
CA PRO A 41 -7.69 1.32 10.03
C PRO A 41 -7.96 1.10 8.54
N THR A 42 -8.11 2.20 7.80
CA THR A 42 -8.25 2.16 6.35
C THR A 42 -6.89 1.81 5.74
N ILE A 43 -6.84 0.82 4.86
CA ILE A 43 -5.67 0.40 4.13
C ILE A 43 -5.99 0.57 2.65
N LEU A 44 -5.17 1.37 1.98
CA LEU A 44 -5.26 1.59 0.55
C LEU A 44 -4.07 0.92 -0.15
N ILE A 45 -4.34 0.27 -1.28
CA ILE A 45 -3.36 -0.49 -2.04
C ILE A 45 -3.29 0.04 -3.48
N TRP A 46 -2.08 0.29 -3.96
CA TRP A 46 -1.77 0.60 -5.35
C TRP A 46 -0.94 -0.54 -5.91
N GLU A 47 -1.43 -1.21 -6.95
CA GLU A 47 -0.77 -2.34 -7.60
C GLU A 47 -0.27 -1.92 -8.99
N ASN A 48 1.05 -1.97 -9.14
CA ASN A 48 1.71 -1.59 -10.38
C ASN A 48 1.70 -2.77 -11.38
N PRO A 49 1.70 -2.50 -12.70
CA PRO A 49 1.77 -3.54 -13.73
C PRO A 49 2.99 -4.47 -13.64
N ASP A 50 4.07 -4.04 -12.97
CA ASP A 50 5.28 -4.83 -12.77
C ASP A 50 5.19 -5.80 -11.58
N GLY A 51 4.05 -5.84 -10.89
CA GLY A 51 3.78 -6.67 -9.73
C GLY A 51 4.24 -6.08 -8.39
N SER A 52 4.88 -4.90 -8.40
CA SER A 52 5.16 -4.18 -7.15
C SER A 52 3.90 -3.52 -6.60
N LYS A 53 3.85 -3.31 -5.28
CA LYS A 53 2.69 -2.73 -4.60
C LYS A 53 3.09 -1.66 -3.61
N VAL A 54 2.23 -0.66 -3.44
CA VAL A 54 2.28 0.28 -2.32
C VAL A 54 1.06 0.09 -1.45
N GLN A 55 1.30 -0.05 -0.15
CA GLN A 55 0.26 -0.13 0.86
C GLN A 55 0.42 1.03 1.83
N VAL A 56 -0.67 1.75 2.09
CA VAL A 56 -0.70 2.85 3.06
C VAL A 56 -1.86 2.63 4.03
N THR A 57 -1.55 2.64 5.32
CA THR A 57 -2.51 2.48 6.41
C THR A 57 -2.82 3.83 7.03
N PHE A 58 -4.09 4.08 7.28
CA PHE A 58 -4.62 5.32 7.82
C PHE A 58 -5.39 5.07 9.11
N SER A 59 -5.25 6.00 10.06
CA SER A 59 -6.14 6.14 11.21
C SER A 59 -6.56 7.60 11.31
N HIS A 60 -7.85 7.86 11.54
CA HIS A 60 -8.40 9.22 11.52
C HIS A 60 -7.99 10.01 10.24
N ASN A 61 -7.97 9.33 9.09
CA ASN A 61 -7.57 9.84 7.78
C ASN A 61 -6.10 10.29 7.66
N GLN A 62 -5.24 9.88 8.59
CA GLN A 62 -3.81 10.21 8.59
C GLN A 62 -2.95 8.95 8.49
N VAL A 63 -1.85 9.04 7.74
CA VAL A 63 -0.91 7.92 7.55
C VAL A 63 -0.30 7.49 8.88
N THR A 64 -0.51 6.23 9.25
CA THR A 64 0.12 5.58 10.41
C THR A 64 1.22 4.61 10.00
N GLU A 65 1.12 4.05 8.79
CA GLU A 65 2.09 3.10 8.25
C GLU A 65 2.14 3.20 6.72
N LYS A 66 3.31 2.94 6.14
CA LYS A 66 3.48 2.80 4.70
C LYS A 66 4.46 1.68 4.37
N LYS A 67 4.16 0.90 3.33
CA LYS A 67 5.01 -0.19 2.84
C LYS A 67 5.12 -0.15 1.32
N TYR A 68 6.34 -0.29 0.81
CA TYR A 68 6.63 -0.54 -0.59
C TYR A 68 7.05 -2.00 -0.71
N ILE A 69 6.32 -2.78 -1.50
CA ILE A 69 6.57 -4.19 -1.74
C ILE A 69 7.09 -4.30 -3.17
N GLU A 70 8.37 -4.62 -3.31
CA GLU A 70 8.92 -5.00 -4.61
C GLU A 70 8.31 -6.32 -5.05
N LYS A 71 8.26 -6.57 -6.37
CA LYS A 71 7.74 -7.84 -6.90
C LYS A 71 8.36 -9.01 -6.12
N GLU A 72 7.55 -9.98 -5.70
CA GLU A 72 8.10 -11.22 -5.18
C GLU A 72 8.82 -11.93 -6.34
N GLU A 73 10.15 -11.87 -6.39
CA GLU A 73 10.90 -12.96 -7.00
C GLU A 73 10.60 -14.18 -6.15
N ASN A 74 9.82 -15.12 -6.69
CA ASN A 74 9.60 -16.44 -6.09
C ASN A 74 10.96 -17.04 -5.69
N LEU A 75 11.34 -16.91 -4.42
CA LEU A 75 12.28 -17.82 -3.81
C LEU A 75 11.50 -19.12 -3.65
N GLU A 76 11.61 -20.00 -4.66
CA GLU A 76 11.34 -21.42 -4.54
C GLU A 76 12.07 -21.93 -3.30
N ILE A 77 11.37 -22.01 -2.18
CA ILE A 77 11.84 -22.82 -1.05
C ILE A 77 11.63 -24.26 -1.51
N GLU A 78 12.72 -24.86 -2.01
CA GLU A 78 12.94 -26.30 -2.01
C GLU A 78 12.42 -26.86 -0.69
N LYS A 79 11.20 -27.41 -0.70
CA LYS A 79 10.82 -28.39 0.30
C LYS A 79 11.61 -29.64 -0.04
N GLN A 80 12.78 -29.70 0.58
CA GLN A 80 13.65 -30.85 0.68
C GLN A 80 12.80 -32.12 0.85
N GLU A 81 12.91 -33.01 -0.14
CA GLU A 81 12.66 -34.42 0.07
C GLU A 81 13.64 -34.90 1.15
N GLN A 82 13.17 -35.14 2.37
CA GLN A 82 13.79 -36.03 3.35
C GLN A 82 12.69 -36.80 4.10
#